data_AF-A0A024TVV1-F1
#
_entry.id   AF-A0A024TVV1-F1
#
_cell.length_a   1.000
_cell.length_b   1.000
_cell.length_c   1.000
_cell.angle_alpha   90.00
_cell.angle_beta   90.00
_cell.angle_gamma   90.00
#
_symmetry.space_group_name_H-M   'P 1'
#
loop_
_entity.id
_entity.type
_entity.pdbx_description
1 polymer ?
#
loop_
_entity_poly.entity_id
_entity_poly.type
_entity_poly.pdbx_seq_one_letter_code
_entity_poly.pdbx_strand_id
1 'polypeptide(L)'
;MQNSTSAPPLSSGEQRPTTMRRSPDRRSKSRISVSSRSILFSPPALHRPSTPRTGTPSSTTSASKVADDNSQQTVTPASLSRWKRKKKLDEPAPSPVQKSKKLVTNDRFIPNRSAMNMAASSYKITAHFEIKAKPNRDPSTPATTPKKSSVSTTTPNKPTFQACLAESLLGTSDLEHHRILTFKEKPAPQHDSSSFQGALNLMHRHKTSKQSSSNDKVKAVRHIPTAATKVLDAPELMDDYYLNLLSWGSNNILAVALGPSMYLWNATTGEIDELMSLDGDEYISSVSWIQDGNTLAIGTSNATIQLWDAHTARLLRTLRGHSMRVGALSWNQHVLSSGSRDTTIKHHDVRIQQPLIATLSGHDQEVCGLAWSPDGTKLASGGNDNILCIWNHPSSSSSNIRPVHKLQHHVAAVKALAWCPWERHVLASGGGTADRTIKLWNVQTGSLLQSVDTGSQVCALLWATSDKELLSSHGYAQNELCLWEYPSMVKIKELTGHTARVLHMAAAPDKMTVVSGAADETLRFWNIFAPPKPTKKTKSAAAALWDDKDPHHSTHRLHPFTAIR
;
A
#
# COMPACT_ATOMS: atom_id res chain seq x y z
N MET A 1 -54.40 -3.81 -36.64
CA MET A 1 -54.44 -4.31 -35.25
C MET A 1 -54.45 -5.84 -35.30
N GLN A 2 -53.87 -6.49 -34.28
CA GLN A 2 -54.03 -7.92 -33.91
C GLN A 2 -53.57 -9.02 -34.91
N ASN A 3 -52.37 -9.56 -34.67
CA ASN A 3 -52.07 -10.92 -34.13
C ASN A 3 -53.12 -12.05 -34.31
N SER A 4 -52.77 -13.33 -34.52
CA SER A 4 -51.44 -14.00 -34.60
C SER A 4 -51.50 -15.50 -34.98
N THR A 5 -50.40 -16.01 -35.57
CA THR A 5 -49.79 -17.38 -35.44
C THR A 5 -50.53 -18.67 -35.85
N SER A 6 -49.95 -19.42 -36.82
CA SER A 6 -49.39 -20.79 -36.59
C SER A 6 -48.57 -21.35 -37.79
N ALA A 7 -47.61 -22.24 -37.48
CA ALA A 7 -47.00 -23.32 -38.31
C ALA A 7 -45.93 -23.02 -39.43
N PRO A 8 -45.08 -24.01 -39.84
CA PRO A 8 -43.77 -23.81 -40.49
C PRO A 8 -43.55 -24.48 -41.89
N PRO A 9 -42.38 -24.31 -42.55
CA PRO A 9 -41.93 -25.04 -43.77
C PRO A 9 -40.87 -26.16 -43.46
N LEU A 10 -40.83 -27.35 -44.12
CA LEU A 10 -40.50 -27.72 -45.52
C LEU A 10 -39.00 -27.63 -45.91
N SER A 11 -38.44 -28.36 -46.89
CA SER A 11 -38.53 -29.77 -47.32
C SER A 11 -37.42 -30.08 -48.37
N SER A 12 -37.09 -31.35 -48.54
CA SER A 12 -36.03 -31.96 -49.40
C SER A 12 -35.92 -31.60 -50.90
N GLY A 13 -34.69 -31.76 -51.43
CA GLY A 13 -34.37 -32.25 -52.80
C GLY A 13 -34.10 -31.19 -53.88
N GLU A 14 -33.33 -31.45 -54.96
CA GLU A 14 -32.46 -32.58 -55.35
C GLU A 14 -31.66 -32.16 -56.63
N GLN A 15 -30.43 -32.67 -56.86
CA GLN A 15 -29.89 -33.17 -58.16
C GLN A 15 -28.35 -33.34 -58.19
N ARG A 16 -27.88 -34.13 -59.16
CA ARG A 16 -26.56 -34.80 -59.35
C ARG A 16 -26.13 -34.60 -60.84
N PRO A 17 -25.09 -35.24 -61.43
CA PRO A 17 -23.91 -35.96 -60.89
C PRO A 17 -22.58 -35.63 -61.65
N THR A 18 -21.47 -36.27 -61.25
CA THR A 18 -20.53 -37.11 -62.08
C THR A 18 -19.07 -37.05 -61.62
N THR A 19 -18.28 -38.04 -62.04
CA THR A 19 -17.04 -38.52 -61.40
C THR A 19 -15.82 -38.44 -62.32
N MET A 20 -14.60 -38.42 -61.78
CA MET A 20 -13.42 -39.14 -62.32
C MET A 20 -12.27 -39.19 -61.29
N ARG A 21 -11.36 -40.17 -61.46
CA ARG A 21 -10.25 -40.55 -60.55
C ARG A 21 -8.92 -39.84 -60.93
N ARG A 22 -7.99 -39.62 -59.98
CA ARG A 22 -6.75 -40.43 -59.80
C ARG A 22 -5.81 -39.90 -58.69
N SER A 23 -4.90 -40.78 -58.28
CA SER A 23 -4.02 -40.74 -57.09
C SER A 23 -2.74 -39.88 -57.27
N PRO A 24 -1.95 -39.63 -56.19
CA PRO A 24 -0.83 -38.68 -56.19
C PRO A 24 0.54 -39.34 -56.45
N ASP A 25 1.50 -38.57 -56.96
CA ASP A 25 2.94 -38.77 -56.68
C ASP A 25 3.82 -37.62 -57.24
N ARG A 26 4.70 -37.02 -56.41
CA ARG A 26 6.16 -36.90 -56.72
C ARG A 26 6.98 -36.17 -55.66
N ARG A 27 8.07 -36.85 -55.26
CA ARG A 27 9.25 -36.32 -54.57
C ARG A 27 10.01 -35.26 -55.37
N SER A 28 10.74 -34.40 -54.65
CA SER A 28 12.15 -34.09 -54.99
C SER A 28 13.05 -34.41 -53.77
N LYS A 29 14.31 -34.79 -54.03
CA LYS A 29 15.28 -35.23 -53.01
C LYS A 29 16.46 -34.26 -52.99
N SER A 30 17.12 -34.13 -51.85
CA SER A 30 18.59 -34.02 -51.79
C SER A 30 19.13 -34.95 -50.69
N ARG A 31 20.34 -35.47 -50.91
CA ARG A 31 21.04 -36.50 -50.12
C ARG A 31 22.42 -35.98 -49.74
N ILE A 32 23.16 -36.76 -48.94
CA ILE A 32 24.61 -36.68 -48.57
C ILE A 32 24.81 -36.14 -47.14
N SER A 33 25.64 -36.73 -46.26
CA SER A 33 26.06 -38.14 -46.09
C SER A 33 26.61 -38.33 -44.66
N VAL A 34 26.66 -39.59 -44.21
CA VAL A 34 27.09 -39.98 -42.85
C VAL A 34 28.61 -39.90 -42.67
N SER A 35 29.08 -39.61 -41.45
CA SER A 35 30.34 -40.13 -40.93
C SER A 35 30.13 -40.67 -39.51
N SER A 36 30.50 -41.93 -39.30
CA SER A 36 30.27 -42.67 -38.05
C SER A 36 31.56 -42.80 -37.25
N ARG A 37 31.51 -42.61 -35.93
CA ARG A 37 32.39 -43.32 -35.00
C ARG A 37 31.63 -43.82 -33.78
N SER A 38 31.42 -45.13 -33.76
CA SER A 38 30.92 -45.89 -32.63
C SER A 38 32.06 -46.30 -31.70
N ILE A 39 31.87 -46.15 -30.39
CA ILE A 39 32.55 -46.99 -29.39
C ILE A 39 31.50 -47.44 -28.38
N LEU A 40 31.27 -48.76 -28.32
CA LEU A 40 30.53 -49.45 -27.27
C LEU A 40 31.54 -50.06 -26.30
N PHE A 41 31.26 -50.08 -24.99
CA PHE A 41 31.35 -51.31 -24.19
C PHE A 41 30.66 -51.19 -22.81
N SER A 42 29.66 -52.06 -22.65
CA SER A 42 28.97 -52.67 -21.49
C SER A 42 28.97 -52.09 -20.05
N PRO A 43 27.84 -52.27 -19.31
CA PRO A 43 27.69 -51.93 -17.89
C PRO A 43 27.83 -53.14 -16.93
N PRO A 44 27.93 -52.87 -15.61
CA PRO A 44 27.33 -53.71 -14.56
C PRO A 44 26.59 -52.86 -13.50
N ALA A 45 25.78 -53.37 -12.57
CA ALA A 45 24.97 -54.59 -12.49
C ALA A 45 23.92 -54.38 -11.35
N LEU A 46 22.85 -55.18 -11.30
CA LEU A 46 21.84 -55.10 -10.23
C LEU A 46 22.39 -55.56 -8.87
N HIS A 47 22.01 -54.88 -7.78
CA HIS A 47 21.85 -55.54 -6.48
C HIS A 47 20.86 -54.82 -5.53
N ARG A 48 19.87 -55.58 -5.07
CA ARG A 48 19.01 -55.39 -3.88
C ARG A 48 18.45 -56.79 -3.54
N PRO A 49 17.93 -57.08 -2.34
CA PRO A 49 18.15 -56.48 -1.02
C PRO A 49 18.80 -57.48 -0.03
N SER A 50 19.15 -57.05 1.19
CA SER A 50 19.35 -57.97 2.31
C SER A 50 18.97 -57.35 3.66
N THR A 51 17.93 -57.91 4.29
CA THR A 51 17.69 -57.90 5.74
C THR A 51 17.82 -59.35 6.22
N PRO A 52 18.22 -59.58 7.48
CA PRO A 52 17.26 -60.25 8.35
C PRO A 52 17.34 -59.90 9.86
N ARG A 53 16.19 -60.10 10.53
CA ARG A 53 16.01 -60.66 11.90
C ARG A 53 16.62 -59.92 13.11
N THR A 54 15.79 -59.23 13.91
CA THR A 54 15.04 -59.72 15.11
C THR A 54 15.84 -59.77 16.41
N GLY A 55 15.40 -59.02 17.43
CA GLY A 55 15.98 -59.04 18.78
C GLY A 55 15.21 -58.17 19.79
N THR A 56 14.01 -58.60 20.19
CA THR A 56 13.35 -58.16 21.44
C THR A 56 13.64 -59.17 22.54
N PRO A 57 13.85 -58.74 23.80
CA PRO A 57 12.79 -58.77 24.82
C PRO A 57 12.67 -57.39 25.52
N SER A 58 11.49 -56.80 25.73
CA SER A 58 10.48 -57.12 26.77
C SER A 58 10.95 -56.94 28.24
N SER A 59 10.64 -55.76 28.78
CA SER A 59 10.05 -55.51 30.12
C SER A 59 10.58 -56.25 31.37
N THR A 60 11.02 -55.46 32.36
CA THR A 60 10.72 -55.73 33.78
C THR A 60 10.21 -54.46 34.48
N THR A 61 9.31 -54.67 35.44
CA THR A 61 8.51 -53.66 36.15
C THR A 61 8.93 -53.49 37.61
N SER A 62 8.93 -52.26 38.12
CA SER A 62 8.51 -51.89 39.50
C SER A 62 8.72 -50.37 39.68
N ALA A 63 7.77 -49.52 40.10
CA ALA A 63 6.72 -49.60 41.13
C ALA A 63 7.19 -49.24 42.56
N SER A 64 7.42 -47.94 42.77
CA SER A 64 6.91 -47.12 43.89
C SER A 64 6.53 -47.77 45.25
N LYS A 65 7.08 -47.21 46.34
CA LYS A 65 6.40 -46.80 47.61
C LYS A 65 7.35 -45.88 48.41
N VAL A 66 6.97 -44.65 48.76
CA VAL A 66 6.16 -44.20 49.93
C VAL A 66 6.89 -44.31 51.27
N ALA A 67 7.14 -43.15 51.89
CA ALA A 67 7.00 -42.92 53.34
C ALA A 67 6.90 -41.40 53.60
N ASP A 68 5.85 -40.98 54.30
CA ASP A 68 5.67 -39.62 54.81
C ASP A 68 6.52 -39.39 56.07
N ASP A 69 6.82 -38.14 56.40
CA ASP A 69 6.54 -37.65 57.77
C ASP A 69 6.22 -36.15 57.79
N ASN A 70 5.42 -35.73 58.77
CA ASN A 70 4.76 -34.44 58.84
C ASN A 70 4.85 -33.89 60.26
N SER A 71 5.46 -32.71 60.46
CA SER A 71 5.32 -31.97 61.72
C SER A 71 5.23 -30.47 61.52
N GLN A 72 4.29 -29.86 62.24
CA GLN A 72 3.94 -28.45 62.21
C GLN A 72 4.82 -27.65 63.16
N GLN A 73 5.10 -26.37 62.85
CA GLN A 73 5.01 -25.31 63.87
C GLN A 73 4.94 -23.90 63.25
N THR A 74 4.04 -23.08 63.79
CA THR A 74 3.81 -21.68 63.41
C THR A 74 4.34 -20.74 64.48
N VAL A 75 5.27 -19.83 64.14
CA VAL A 75 5.60 -18.65 64.98
C VAL A 75 5.84 -17.40 64.11
N THR A 76 5.48 -16.25 64.69
CA THR A 76 5.41 -14.88 64.16
C THR A 76 6.66 -14.29 63.47
N PRO A 77 6.49 -13.29 62.57
CA PRO A 77 7.56 -12.35 62.19
C PRO A 77 7.46 -11.01 62.93
N ALA A 78 8.57 -10.50 63.47
CA ALA A 78 8.64 -9.15 64.04
C ALA A 78 10.03 -8.50 63.90
N SER A 79 10.10 -7.38 63.16
CA SER A 79 10.98 -6.20 63.41
C SER A 79 12.52 -6.44 63.33
N LEU A 80 13.43 -5.60 62.80
CA LEU A 80 13.62 -4.15 62.55
C LEU A 80 14.91 -4.03 61.65
N SER A 81 15.34 -2.93 60.99
CA SER A 81 14.87 -1.55 60.77
C SER A 81 15.55 -0.97 59.49
N ARG A 82 14.87 -0.16 58.65
CA ARG A 82 14.84 1.33 58.65
C ARG A 82 16.10 2.05 58.14
N TRP A 83 16.05 2.61 56.91
CA TRP A 83 16.62 3.94 56.60
C TRP A 83 15.62 4.81 55.83
N LYS A 84 15.61 6.11 56.18
CA LYS A 84 14.49 7.06 56.11
C LYS A 84 14.06 7.52 54.70
N ARG A 85 12.73 7.68 54.51
CA ARG A 85 12.08 8.46 53.45
C ARG A 85 11.98 9.94 53.89
N LYS A 86 12.31 10.91 53.04
CA LYS A 86 12.21 12.37 53.36
C LYS A 86 10.94 13.00 52.72
N LYS A 87 10.55 14.17 53.24
CA LYS A 87 9.22 14.78 53.12
C LYS A 87 8.81 15.29 51.72
N LYS A 88 7.49 15.31 51.54
CA LYS A 88 6.70 16.06 50.55
C LYS A 88 6.78 17.58 50.80
N LEU A 89 6.83 18.38 49.73
CA LEU A 89 6.70 19.84 49.76
C LEU A 89 6.07 20.31 48.42
N ASP A 90 4.83 20.79 48.55
CA ASP A 90 4.09 21.87 47.87
C ASP A 90 4.19 22.13 46.35
N GLU A 91 3.01 22.41 45.77
CA GLU A 91 2.80 22.83 44.38
C GLU A 91 3.23 24.28 44.14
N PRO A 92 3.83 24.61 42.98
CA PRO A 92 3.93 25.99 42.51
C PRO A 92 2.75 26.38 41.60
N ALA A 93 2.09 27.49 41.95
CA ALA A 93 1.03 28.11 41.15
C ALA A 93 1.54 28.64 39.78
N PRO A 94 0.67 28.80 38.76
CA PRO A 94 1.09 29.21 37.42
C PRO A 94 1.45 30.71 37.34
N SER A 95 2.69 30.98 36.93
CA SER A 95 3.20 32.34 36.64
C SER A 95 2.77 32.84 35.24
N PRO A 96 2.67 34.17 35.02
CA PRO A 96 1.87 34.73 33.93
C PRO A 96 2.53 34.69 32.55
N VAL A 97 1.71 34.51 31.51
CA VAL A 97 2.12 34.51 30.10
C VAL A 97 2.52 35.91 29.63
N GLN A 98 3.80 36.08 29.28
CA GLN A 98 4.30 37.26 28.57
C GLN A 98 3.76 37.28 27.13
N LYS A 99 3.07 38.37 26.75
CA LYS A 99 2.63 38.60 25.36
C LYS A 99 3.73 39.25 24.53
N SER A 100 4.38 38.49 23.64
CA SER A 100 5.20 39.04 22.56
C SER A 100 4.38 39.15 21.25
N LYS A 101 4.71 40.15 20.42
CA LYS A 101 3.88 40.59 19.29
C LYS A 101 4.12 39.78 18.01
N LYS A 102 3.04 39.44 17.29
CA LYS A 102 2.93 39.62 15.82
C LYS A 102 1.49 39.43 15.35
N LEU A 103 0.93 40.46 14.73
CA LEU A 103 -0.30 40.35 13.94
C LEU A 103 0.02 39.63 12.64
N VAL A 104 -0.48 38.40 12.49
CA VAL A 104 -0.61 37.71 11.21
C VAL A 104 -2.10 37.51 10.99
N THR A 105 -2.66 38.23 10.02
CA THR A 105 -4.07 38.20 9.67
C THR A 105 -4.42 36.94 8.89
N ASN A 106 -4.61 35.84 9.60
CA ASN A 106 -5.29 34.64 9.09
C ASN A 106 -6.60 34.47 9.88
N ASP A 107 -7.73 34.41 9.17
CA ASP A 107 -9.07 34.32 9.77
C ASP A 107 -9.19 33.03 10.62
N ARG A 108 -9.06 33.18 11.95
CA ARG A 108 -9.52 32.17 12.91
C ARG A 108 -10.96 32.46 13.27
N PHE A 109 -11.86 31.65 12.73
CA PHE A 109 -13.28 31.66 13.06
C PHE A 109 -13.48 31.40 14.56
N ILE A 110 -14.05 32.37 15.28
CA ILE A 110 -14.50 32.22 16.67
C ILE A 110 -16.03 32.36 16.65
N PRO A 111 -16.79 31.27 16.86
CA PRO A 111 -18.24 31.35 16.98
C PRO A 111 -18.65 32.24 18.16
N ASN A 112 -19.68 33.07 17.98
CA ASN A 112 -20.28 33.81 19.08
C ASN A 112 -20.91 32.82 20.09
N ARG A 113 -20.44 32.83 21.34
CA ARG A 113 -20.80 31.82 22.35
C ARG A 113 -22.27 31.81 22.75
N SER A 114 -23.04 32.87 22.45
CA SER A 114 -24.46 32.97 22.78
C SER A 114 -25.30 31.84 22.17
N ALA A 115 -24.97 31.39 20.95
CA ALA A 115 -25.74 30.40 20.21
C ALA A 115 -25.52 28.93 20.65
N MET A 116 -24.60 28.67 21.60
CA MET A 116 -24.18 27.30 21.96
C MET A 116 -24.80 26.75 23.25
N ASN A 117 -25.62 27.51 23.98
CA ASN A 117 -26.25 27.03 25.22
C ASN A 117 -27.53 26.21 24.95
N MET A 118 -27.34 25.02 24.36
CA MET A 118 -28.42 24.09 23.99
C MET A 118 -29.30 23.65 25.17
N ALA A 119 -28.76 23.63 26.39
CA ALA A 119 -29.53 23.30 27.59
C ALA A 119 -30.55 24.40 27.93
N ALA A 120 -30.12 25.67 27.89
CA ALA A 120 -31.00 26.80 28.19
C ALA A 120 -32.08 27.02 27.11
N SER A 121 -31.75 26.81 25.82
CA SER A 121 -32.74 26.91 24.74
C SER A 121 -33.77 25.76 24.78
N SER A 122 -33.33 24.53 25.05
CA SER A 122 -34.24 23.38 25.26
C SER A 122 -35.23 23.63 26.40
N TYR A 123 -34.76 24.17 27.53
CA TYR A 123 -35.62 24.54 28.66
C TYR A 123 -36.67 25.61 28.28
N LYS A 124 -36.24 26.70 27.61
CA LYS A 124 -37.16 27.78 27.18
C LYS A 124 -38.24 27.28 26.21
N ILE A 125 -37.87 26.44 25.24
CA ILE A 125 -38.82 25.86 24.28
C ILE A 125 -39.85 25.00 25.03
N THR A 126 -39.40 24.14 25.94
CA THR A 126 -40.28 23.24 26.71
C THR A 126 -41.25 24.04 27.60
N ALA A 127 -40.75 25.02 28.35
CA ALA A 127 -41.57 25.87 29.22
C ALA A 127 -42.62 26.68 28.44
N HIS A 128 -42.31 27.17 27.23
CA HIS A 128 -43.26 27.90 26.39
C HIS A 128 -44.45 27.02 25.95
N PHE A 129 -44.24 25.72 25.72
CA PHE A 129 -45.33 24.78 25.44
C PHE A 129 -46.12 24.39 26.69
N GLU A 130 -45.49 24.28 27.87
CA GLU A 130 -46.20 24.06 29.13
C GLU A 130 -47.12 25.23 29.54
N ILE A 131 -46.70 26.48 29.30
CA ILE A 131 -47.49 27.68 29.64
C ILE A 131 -48.79 27.75 28.82
N LYS A 132 -48.75 27.37 27.54
CA LYS A 132 -49.95 27.35 26.66
C LYS A 132 -50.88 26.16 26.91
N ALA A 133 -50.48 25.19 27.73
CA ALA A 133 -51.27 23.98 28.00
C ALA A 133 -52.22 24.07 29.21
N LYS A 134 -52.32 25.23 29.88
CA LYS A 134 -53.23 25.44 31.02
C LYS A 134 -54.59 26.02 30.57
N PRO A 135 -55.70 25.27 30.67
CA PRO A 135 -57.03 25.87 30.63
C PRO A 135 -57.34 26.58 31.96
N ASN A 136 -58.23 27.58 31.88
CA ASN A 136 -58.77 28.31 33.02
C ASN A 136 -59.42 27.35 34.03
N ARG A 137 -59.27 27.60 35.34
CA ARG A 137 -59.89 26.76 36.38
C ARG A 137 -60.36 27.57 37.59
N ASP A 138 -61.67 27.74 37.70
CA ASP A 138 -62.32 28.26 38.91
C ASP A 138 -62.28 27.24 40.06
N PRO A 139 -62.42 27.67 41.34
CA PRO A 139 -62.07 26.85 42.49
C PRO A 139 -63.29 26.30 43.25
N SER A 140 -63.47 24.98 43.29
CA SER A 140 -64.23 24.31 44.36
C SER A 140 -63.85 22.84 44.56
N THR A 141 -63.45 22.51 45.80
CA THR A 141 -63.45 21.16 46.44
C THR A 141 -62.54 20.05 45.86
N PRO A 142 -62.11 19.02 46.66
CA PRO A 142 -60.67 18.75 46.76
C PRO A 142 -60.20 17.30 46.50
N ALA A 143 -58.89 17.22 46.22
CA ALA A 143 -57.94 16.15 46.52
C ALA A 143 -58.35 14.66 46.32
N THR A 144 -57.78 14.03 45.29
CA THR A 144 -57.18 12.68 45.42
C THR A 144 -55.96 12.57 44.50
N THR A 145 -54.91 11.90 44.97
CA THR A 145 -53.59 11.79 44.30
C THR A 145 -53.48 10.48 43.47
N PRO A 146 -52.35 10.14 42.82
CA PRO A 146 -52.28 10.26 41.37
C PRO A 146 -52.19 8.90 40.66
N LYS A 147 -52.74 8.79 39.44
CA LYS A 147 -52.43 7.68 38.53
C LYS A 147 -51.78 8.17 37.24
N LYS A 148 -50.72 7.46 36.86
CA LYS A 148 -49.95 7.64 35.62
C LYS A 148 -50.89 7.65 34.41
N SER A 149 -50.95 8.76 33.69
CA SER A 149 -51.46 8.80 32.32
C SER A 149 -50.32 9.08 31.35
N SER A 150 -50.30 8.32 30.26
CA SER A 150 -49.39 8.50 29.14
C SER A 150 -49.60 9.88 28.51
N VAL A 151 -48.55 10.69 28.47
CA VAL A 151 -48.55 11.93 27.67
C VAL A 151 -48.60 11.53 26.20
N SER A 152 -49.74 11.76 25.56
CA SER A 152 -49.85 11.72 24.11
C SER A 152 -49.01 12.85 23.53
N THR A 153 -47.94 12.51 22.84
CA THR A 153 -47.08 13.44 22.11
C THR A 153 -47.80 13.99 20.88
N THR A 154 -48.72 14.94 21.13
CA THR A 154 -49.29 15.79 20.09
C THR A 154 -48.14 16.56 19.45
N THR A 155 -47.88 16.32 18.16
CA THR A 155 -46.79 17.00 17.45
C THR A 155 -47.04 18.52 17.46
N PRO A 156 -46.14 19.34 18.02
CA PRO A 156 -46.30 20.79 17.91
C PRO A 156 -46.22 21.17 16.42
N ASN A 157 -47.11 22.06 15.98
CA ASN A 157 -47.15 22.52 14.58
C ASN A 157 -45.73 22.92 14.14
N LYS A 158 -45.19 22.21 13.14
CA LYS A 158 -43.81 22.36 12.66
C LYS A 158 -43.34 23.83 12.53
N PRO A 159 -44.11 24.79 11.97
CA PRO A 159 -43.70 26.19 11.92
C PRO A 159 -43.62 26.89 13.30
N THR A 160 -44.49 26.58 14.26
CA THR A 160 -44.49 27.25 15.57
C THR A 160 -43.32 26.80 16.44
N PHE A 161 -42.95 25.51 16.35
CA PHE A 161 -41.73 24.99 16.97
C PHE A 161 -40.48 25.64 16.34
N GLN A 162 -40.44 25.75 15.01
CA GLN A 162 -39.32 26.34 14.29
C GLN A 162 -39.13 27.84 14.60
N ALA A 163 -40.22 28.60 14.74
CA ALA A 163 -40.18 30.01 15.13
C ALA A 163 -39.66 30.20 16.57
N CYS A 164 -40.17 29.43 17.54
CA CYS A 164 -39.73 29.52 18.94
C CYS A 164 -38.26 29.07 19.13
N LEU A 165 -37.81 28.10 18.34
CA LEU A 165 -36.40 27.68 18.28
C LEU A 165 -35.50 28.77 17.68
N ALA A 166 -35.95 29.45 16.63
CA ALA A 166 -35.24 30.59 16.04
C ALA A 166 -35.09 31.74 17.03
N GLU A 167 -36.18 32.15 17.66
CA GLU A 167 -36.21 33.19 18.70
C GLU A 167 -35.27 32.84 19.88
N SER A 168 -35.29 31.59 20.34
CA SER A 168 -34.46 31.18 21.49
C SER A 168 -32.97 31.03 21.17
N LEU A 169 -32.57 30.81 19.91
CA LEU A 169 -31.16 30.64 19.51
C LEU A 169 -30.55 31.91 18.89
N LEU A 170 -31.35 32.74 18.23
CA LEU A 170 -30.92 33.91 17.46
C LEU A 170 -31.39 35.24 18.08
N GLY A 171 -32.37 35.21 19.00
CA GLY A 171 -32.93 36.41 19.65
C GLY A 171 -33.97 37.17 18.81
N THR A 172 -34.37 36.63 17.66
CA THR A 172 -35.26 37.27 16.69
C THR A 172 -36.18 36.25 16.01
N SER A 173 -37.41 36.64 15.68
CA SER A 173 -38.35 35.80 14.91
C SER A 173 -38.07 35.74 13.41
N ASP A 174 -37.22 36.62 12.89
CA ASP A 174 -37.00 36.80 11.44
C ASP A 174 -35.98 35.80 10.86
N LEU A 175 -36.50 34.71 10.31
CA LEU A 175 -35.70 33.62 9.72
C LEU A 175 -35.07 33.99 8.35
N GLU A 176 -35.62 34.96 7.62
CA GLU A 176 -35.16 35.29 6.26
C GLU A 176 -33.86 36.11 6.23
N HIS A 177 -33.63 36.93 7.26
CA HIS A 177 -32.52 37.89 7.29
C HIS A 177 -31.25 37.39 8.01
N HIS A 178 -31.33 36.30 8.78
CA HIS A 178 -30.18 35.73 9.49
C HIS A 178 -29.44 34.64 8.70
N ARG A 179 -28.64 35.07 7.71
CA ARG A 179 -27.58 34.21 7.14
C ARG A 179 -26.41 34.09 8.11
N ILE A 180 -26.25 32.91 8.70
CA ILE A 180 -25.14 32.56 9.63
C ILE A 180 -23.76 32.62 8.95
N LEU A 181 -23.72 32.64 7.61
CA LEU A 181 -22.51 32.80 6.81
C LEU A 181 -22.63 34.02 5.89
N THR A 182 -21.84 35.06 6.17
CA THR A 182 -21.68 36.25 5.32
C THR A 182 -20.23 36.35 4.83
N PHE A 183 -20.04 36.31 3.51
CA PHE A 183 -18.74 36.63 2.90
C PHE A 183 -18.48 38.14 3.00
N LYS A 184 -17.23 38.53 3.30
CA LYS A 184 -16.82 39.95 3.41
C LYS A 184 -16.91 40.71 2.09
N GLU A 185 -16.93 40.02 0.95
CA GLU A 185 -17.17 40.59 -0.37
C GLU A 185 -18.44 39.98 -0.96
N LYS A 186 -19.32 40.86 -1.47
CA LYS A 186 -20.60 40.48 -2.08
C LYS A 186 -20.34 40.01 -3.52
N PRO A 187 -20.72 38.77 -3.91
CA PRO A 187 -20.71 38.38 -5.32
C PRO A 187 -21.56 39.37 -6.13
N ALA A 188 -21.10 39.71 -7.34
CA ALA A 188 -21.87 40.56 -8.25
C ALA A 188 -23.28 39.97 -8.48
N PRO A 189 -24.32 40.81 -8.62
CA PRO A 189 -25.69 40.33 -8.75
C PRO A 189 -25.84 39.39 -9.95
N GLN A 190 -26.55 38.29 -9.75
CA GLN A 190 -26.95 37.39 -10.82
C GLN A 190 -27.99 38.12 -11.68
N HIS A 191 -27.67 38.35 -12.95
CA HIS A 191 -28.65 38.79 -13.94
C HIS A 191 -29.36 37.58 -14.56
N ASP A 192 -30.62 37.77 -14.93
CA ASP A 192 -31.53 36.71 -15.32
C ASP A 192 -31.02 35.87 -16.50
N SER A 193 -31.12 34.56 -16.36
CA SER A 193 -30.62 33.55 -17.30
C SER A 193 -31.54 33.33 -18.51
N SER A 194 -31.98 34.42 -19.15
CA SER A 194 -33.01 34.39 -20.21
C SER A 194 -32.62 35.14 -21.50
N SER A 195 -31.34 35.50 -21.69
CA SER A 195 -30.85 36.06 -22.95
C SER A 195 -29.61 35.34 -23.50
N PHE A 196 -29.68 34.96 -24.78
CA PHE A 196 -28.58 34.34 -25.53
C PHE A 196 -27.30 35.22 -25.58
N GLN A 197 -27.47 36.54 -25.57
CA GLN A 197 -26.39 37.52 -25.44
C GLN A 197 -25.56 37.36 -24.14
N GLY A 198 -26.19 36.97 -23.02
CA GLY A 198 -25.53 36.87 -21.73
C GLY A 198 -24.46 35.78 -21.68
N ALA A 199 -24.71 34.64 -22.34
CA ALA A 199 -23.78 33.52 -22.41
C ALA A 199 -22.49 33.87 -23.19
N LEU A 200 -22.60 34.64 -24.27
CA LEU A 200 -21.44 35.09 -25.06
C LEU A 200 -20.60 36.13 -24.32
N ASN A 201 -21.23 37.06 -23.60
CA ASN A 201 -20.51 38.04 -22.78
C ASN A 201 -19.75 37.40 -21.60
N LEU A 202 -20.25 36.28 -21.06
CA LEU A 202 -19.52 35.47 -20.06
C LEU A 202 -18.25 34.82 -20.63
N MET A 203 -18.23 34.42 -21.91
CA MET A 203 -17.03 33.87 -22.56
C MET A 203 -16.03 34.95 -23.01
N HIS A 204 -16.48 36.17 -23.35
CA HIS A 204 -15.57 37.23 -23.80
C HIS A 204 -15.03 38.14 -22.69
N ARG A 205 -15.64 38.17 -21.49
CA ARG A 205 -15.15 38.99 -20.36
C ARG A 205 -14.00 38.36 -19.53
N HIS A 206 -13.19 37.51 -20.16
CA HIS A 206 -11.94 36.97 -19.57
C HIS A 206 -10.66 37.39 -20.32
N LYS A 207 -10.73 38.29 -21.32
CA LYS A 207 -9.54 38.74 -22.08
C LYS A 207 -9.21 40.23 -22.05
N THR A 208 -9.95 41.07 -21.30
CA THR A 208 -9.66 42.51 -21.20
C THR A 208 -9.84 43.09 -19.79
N SER A 209 -8.86 42.86 -18.91
CA SER A 209 -8.56 43.78 -17.80
C SER A 209 -7.05 43.95 -17.71
N LYS A 210 -6.60 45.21 -17.57
CA LYS A 210 -5.18 45.57 -17.62
C LYS A 210 -4.44 45.11 -16.37
N GLN A 211 -3.24 44.59 -16.58
CA GLN A 211 -2.09 44.50 -15.67
C GLN A 211 -2.30 45.04 -14.24
N SER A 212 -2.56 44.14 -13.29
CA SER A 212 -2.09 44.28 -11.92
C SER A 212 -0.97 43.27 -11.71
N SER A 213 0.21 43.74 -11.27
CA SER A 213 1.39 42.90 -11.12
C SER A 213 1.38 42.12 -9.79
N SER A 214 0.48 41.14 -9.65
CA SER A 214 0.72 40.02 -8.72
C SER A 214 1.66 39.03 -9.40
N ASN A 215 2.71 38.62 -8.70
CA ASN A 215 3.74 37.74 -9.25
C ASN A 215 3.30 36.27 -9.13
N ASP A 216 2.08 35.99 -9.61
CA ASP A 216 1.51 34.66 -9.71
C ASP A 216 2.27 33.90 -10.80
N LYS A 217 3.38 33.29 -10.37
CA LYS A 217 4.09 32.28 -11.13
C LYS A 217 3.13 31.12 -11.36
N VAL A 218 2.45 31.15 -12.50
CA VAL A 218 1.81 29.98 -13.09
C VAL A 218 2.83 28.84 -12.96
N LYS A 219 2.50 27.83 -12.14
CA LYS A 219 3.38 26.67 -11.98
C LYS A 219 3.57 26.08 -13.36
N ALA A 220 4.77 26.21 -13.91
CA ALA A 220 5.09 25.60 -15.20
C ALA A 220 4.86 24.10 -15.06
N VAL A 221 3.82 23.59 -15.73
CA VAL A 221 3.52 22.16 -15.77
C VAL A 221 4.73 21.49 -16.41
N ARG A 222 5.44 20.67 -15.65
CA ARG A 222 6.64 19.99 -16.16
C ARG A 222 6.26 19.10 -17.35
N HIS A 223 7.09 19.07 -18.37
CA HIS A 223 6.84 18.21 -19.52
C HIS A 223 7.09 16.74 -19.13
N ILE A 224 6.01 15.94 -19.14
CA ILE A 224 6.07 14.49 -18.92
C ILE A 224 6.03 13.81 -20.31
N PRO A 225 7.06 13.04 -20.71
CA PRO A 225 7.05 12.28 -21.96
C PRO A 225 5.81 11.38 -22.04
N THR A 226 5.14 11.36 -23.20
CA THR A 226 3.97 10.49 -23.42
C THR A 226 4.36 9.12 -23.96
N ALA A 227 5.55 8.99 -24.55
CA ALA A 227 6.13 7.73 -25.02
C ALA A 227 7.27 7.27 -24.10
N ALA A 228 7.54 5.98 -24.10
CA ALA A 228 8.69 5.38 -23.41
C ALA A 228 10.02 5.90 -24.00
N THR A 229 11.02 6.10 -23.15
CA THR A 229 12.38 6.54 -23.54
C THR A 229 13.23 5.40 -24.09
N LYS A 230 12.96 4.18 -23.65
CA LYS A 230 13.58 2.93 -24.12
C LYS A 230 12.54 1.82 -24.04
N VAL A 231 12.63 0.86 -24.95
CA VAL A 231 11.91 -0.41 -24.88
C VAL A 231 12.96 -1.52 -24.97
N LEU A 232 12.83 -2.54 -24.13
CA LEU A 232 13.59 -3.79 -24.22
C LEU A 232 12.60 -4.93 -24.40
N ASP A 233 12.99 -5.93 -25.16
CA ASP A 233 12.22 -7.17 -25.29
C ASP A 233 12.41 -8.03 -24.03
N ALA A 234 11.34 -8.66 -23.59
CA ALA A 234 11.27 -9.56 -22.44
C ALA A 234 10.48 -10.81 -22.85
N PRO A 235 11.06 -11.63 -23.75
CA PRO A 235 10.41 -12.86 -24.22
C PRO A 235 10.14 -13.80 -23.04
N GLU A 236 9.03 -14.53 -23.07
CA GLU A 236 8.62 -15.45 -21.99
C GLU A 236 8.41 -14.78 -20.61
N LEU A 237 8.19 -13.46 -20.57
CA LEU A 237 7.71 -12.78 -19.36
C LEU A 237 6.28 -13.26 -19.05
N MET A 238 6.15 -14.17 -18.08
CA MET A 238 4.90 -14.89 -17.82
C MET A 238 3.72 -13.97 -17.49
N ASP A 239 2.60 -14.14 -18.20
CA ASP A 239 1.35 -13.42 -17.96
C ASP A 239 0.54 -13.95 -16.76
N ASP A 240 1.19 -14.08 -15.59
CA ASP A 240 0.54 -14.37 -14.32
C ASP A 240 0.54 -13.14 -13.41
N TYR A 241 -0.66 -12.64 -13.13
CA TYR A 241 -0.88 -11.49 -12.27
C TYR A 241 -0.30 -11.68 -10.85
N TYR A 242 -0.27 -12.87 -10.27
CA TYR A 242 0.12 -13.05 -8.87
C TYR A 242 1.63 -13.04 -8.63
N LEU A 243 2.43 -13.10 -9.70
CA LEU A 243 3.90 -13.15 -9.63
C LEU A 243 4.51 -11.75 -9.51
N ASN A 244 5.77 -11.67 -9.09
CA ASN A 244 6.52 -10.41 -8.98
C ASN A 244 7.90 -10.52 -9.65
N LEU A 245 7.91 -10.46 -10.99
CA LEU A 245 9.02 -10.87 -11.86
C LEU A 245 10.05 -9.77 -12.17
N LEU A 246 9.94 -8.60 -11.56
CA LEU A 246 10.74 -7.42 -11.91
C LEU A 246 11.23 -6.68 -10.64
N SER A 247 12.53 -6.43 -10.53
CA SER A 247 13.11 -5.67 -9.41
C SER A 247 14.35 -4.89 -9.87
N TRP A 248 14.41 -3.58 -9.57
CA TRP A 248 15.57 -2.74 -9.90
C TRP A 248 16.40 -2.50 -8.64
N GLY A 249 17.67 -2.89 -8.68
CA GLY A 249 18.60 -2.78 -7.56
C GLY A 249 19.19 -1.38 -7.44
N SER A 250 19.64 -1.02 -6.23
CA SER A 250 20.35 0.23 -5.93
C SER A 250 21.69 0.37 -6.67
N ASN A 251 22.25 -0.76 -7.12
CA ASN A 251 23.38 -0.89 -8.04
C ASN A 251 23.08 -0.47 -9.50
N ASN A 252 21.85 -0.01 -9.79
CA ASN A 252 21.36 0.33 -11.13
C ASN A 252 21.24 -0.87 -12.10
N ILE A 253 21.15 -2.10 -11.58
CA ILE A 253 20.89 -3.32 -12.35
C ILE A 253 19.41 -3.69 -12.21
N LEU A 254 18.76 -3.95 -13.33
CA LEU A 254 17.39 -4.46 -13.39
C LEU A 254 17.42 -5.99 -13.44
N ALA A 255 16.78 -6.65 -12.48
CA ALA A 255 16.57 -8.09 -12.48
C ALA A 255 15.18 -8.41 -13.07
N VAL A 256 15.16 -9.32 -14.04
CA VAL A 256 13.98 -9.71 -14.82
C VAL A 256 13.90 -11.24 -14.86
N ALA A 257 12.79 -11.79 -14.38
CA ALA A 257 12.49 -13.21 -14.51
C ALA A 257 11.72 -13.48 -15.82
N LEU A 258 12.31 -14.29 -16.70
CA LEU A 258 11.74 -14.72 -17.98
C LEU A 258 11.65 -16.25 -17.95
N GLY A 259 10.43 -16.79 -17.86
CA GLY A 259 10.18 -18.23 -17.63
C GLY A 259 11.03 -18.85 -16.50
N PRO A 260 11.97 -19.77 -16.82
CA PRO A 260 12.89 -20.40 -15.86
C PRO A 260 14.13 -19.55 -15.52
N SER A 261 14.47 -18.54 -16.33
CA SER A 261 15.75 -17.81 -16.27
C SER A 261 15.64 -16.44 -15.60
N MET A 262 16.72 -16.06 -14.91
CA MET A 262 16.91 -14.73 -14.31
C MET A 262 17.95 -13.95 -15.10
N TYR A 263 17.51 -12.86 -15.73
CA TYR A 263 18.37 -11.93 -16.44
C TYR A 263 18.65 -10.67 -15.61
N LEU A 264 19.89 -10.21 -15.68
CA LEU A 264 20.37 -8.96 -15.11
C LEU A 264 20.71 -8.00 -16.25
N TRP A 265 20.07 -6.83 -16.27
CA TRP A 265 20.37 -5.77 -17.21
C TRP A 265 20.99 -4.57 -16.51
N ASN A 266 22.22 -4.22 -16.86
CA ASN A 266 22.90 -3.06 -16.31
C ASN A 266 22.42 -1.79 -17.04
N ALA A 267 21.69 -0.90 -16.36
CA ALA A 267 21.13 0.28 -16.99
C ALA A 267 22.18 1.34 -17.38
N THR A 268 23.42 1.21 -16.90
CA THR A 268 24.54 2.13 -17.16
C THR A 268 25.33 1.72 -18.41
N THR A 269 25.69 0.45 -18.52
CA THR A 269 26.48 -0.09 -19.66
C THR A 269 25.59 -0.62 -20.78
N GLY A 270 24.37 -1.08 -20.45
CA GLY A 270 23.46 -1.75 -21.36
C GLY A 270 23.68 -3.27 -21.47
N GLU A 271 24.66 -3.82 -20.75
CA GLU A 271 25.00 -5.25 -20.74
C GLU A 271 23.87 -6.09 -20.14
N ILE A 272 23.74 -7.33 -20.63
CA ILE A 272 22.75 -8.33 -20.20
C ILE A 272 23.51 -9.60 -19.81
N ASP A 273 23.36 -10.03 -18.56
CA ASP A 273 23.92 -11.27 -18.03
C ASP A 273 22.78 -12.22 -17.61
N GLU A 274 22.88 -13.51 -17.95
CA GLU A 274 22.03 -14.54 -17.35
C GLU A 274 22.64 -14.98 -16.02
N LEU A 275 21.95 -14.72 -14.92
CA LEU A 275 22.43 -15.05 -13.57
C LEU A 275 22.27 -16.53 -13.27
N MET A 276 21.11 -17.10 -13.62
CA MET A 276 20.77 -18.49 -13.41
C MET A 276 19.55 -18.90 -14.25
N SER A 277 19.44 -20.20 -14.52
CA SER A 277 18.25 -20.84 -15.09
C SER A 277 17.82 -22.00 -14.20
N LEU A 278 16.52 -22.27 -14.15
CA LEU A 278 15.95 -23.47 -13.52
C LEU A 278 15.86 -24.63 -14.52
N ASP A 279 16.06 -25.85 -14.04
CA ASP A 279 15.91 -27.06 -14.84
C ASP A 279 14.45 -27.56 -14.84
N GLY A 280 13.98 -28.07 -15.99
CA GLY A 280 12.68 -28.74 -16.12
C GLY A 280 11.51 -27.79 -16.34
N ASP A 281 10.37 -28.09 -15.71
CA ASP A 281 9.11 -27.32 -15.79
C ASP A 281 8.97 -26.33 -14.59
N GLU A 282 10.10 -25.94 -14.01
CA GLU A 282 10.16 -24.96 -12.93
C GLU A 282 10.27 -23.53 -13.48
N TYR A 283 9.69 -22.56 -12.75
CA TYR A 283 9.71 -21.16 -13.15
C TYR A 283 9.99 -20.25 -11.96
N ILE A 284 10.48 -19.05 -12.24
CA ILE A 284 10.71 -18.03 -11.22
C ILE A 284 9.38 -17.31 -10.94
N SER A 285 8.96 -17.29 -9.68
CA SER A 285 7.68 -16.71 -9.24
C SER A 285 7.82 -15.34 -8.58
N SER A 286 9.01 -14.99 -8.07
CA SER A 286 9.29 -13.64 -7.57
C SER A 286 10.77 -13.29 -7.53
N VAL A 287 11.08 -11.99 -7.57
CA VAL A 287 12.43 -11.45 -7.45
C VAL A 287 12.48 -10.20 -6.57
N SER A 288 13.51 -10.05 -5.74
CA SER A 288 13.70 -8.87 -4.89
C SER A 288 15.17 -8.63 -4.53
N TRP A 289 15.70 -7.46 -4.89
CA TRP A 289 17.03 -7.01 -4.46
C TRP A 289 17.09 -6.67 -2.97
N ILE A 290 18.19 -7.04 -2.31
CA ILE A 290 18.55 -6.47 -1.01
C ILE A 290 18.89 -4.97 -1.16
N GLN A 291 18.78 -4.19 -0.08
CA GLN A 291 18.93 -2.72 -0.13
C GLN A 291 20.28 -2.26 -0.69
N ASP A 292 21.35 -3.02 -0.42
CA ASP A 292 22.71 -2.71 -0.86
C ASP A 292 22.99 -3.12 -2.32
N GLY A 293 22.07 -3.83 -2.99
CA GLY A 293 22.19 -4.20 -4.40
C GLY A 293 23.17 -5.33 -4.71
N ASN A 294 23.80 -5.96 -3.72
CA ASN A 294 24.74 -7.07 -3.96
C ASN A 294 24.04 -8.45 -4.07
N THR A 295 22.96 -8.65 -3.32
CA THR A 295 22.26 -9.94 -3.24
C THR A 295 20.85 -9.86 -3.83
N LEU A 296 20.52 -10.84 -4.66
CA LEU A 296 19.19 -11.04 -5.22
C LEU A 296 18.49 -12.21 -4.53
N ALA A 297 17.25 -12.01 -4.08
CA ALA A 297 16.36 -13.10 -3.69
C ALA A 297 15.47 -13.50 -4.88
N ILE A 298 15.40 -14.80 -5.15
CA ILE A 298 14.62 -15.39 -6.24
C ILE A 298 13.69 -16.45 -5.62
N GLY A 299 12.38 -16.23 -5.65
CA GLY A 299 11.37 -17.19 -5.22
C GLY A 299 10.88 -18.01 -6.41
N THR A 300 10.72 -19.33 -6.24
CA THR A 300 10.47 -20.27 -7.33
C THR A 300 9.11 -20.98 -7.24
N SER A 301 8.68 -21.61 -8.34
CA SER A 301 7.49 -22.45 -8.38
C SER A 301 7.55 -23.64 -7.41
N ASN A 302 8.74 -24.22 -7.18
CA ASN A 302 8.98 -25.36 -6.28
C ASN A 302 9.05 -25.02 -4.77
N ALA A 303 8.48 -23.88 -4.37
CA ALA A 303 8.38 -23.43 -2.97
C ALA A 303 9.72 -23.14 -2.27
N THR A 304 10.80 -22.91 -3.03
CA THR A 304 12.10 -22.50 -2.49
C THR A 304 12.37 -21.02 -2.76
N ILE A 305 13.37 -20.48 -2.04
CA ILE A 305 13.89 -19.14 -2.29
C ILE A 305 15.40 -19.26 -2.39
N GLN A 306 15.98 -18.81 -3.48
CA GLN A 306 17.42 -18.79 -3.69
C GLN A 306 17.96 -17.38 -3.43
N LEU A 307 19.07 -17.28 -2.70
CA LEU A 307 19.83 -16.05 -2.51
C LEU A 307 21.08 -16.14 -3.38
N TRP A 308 21.22 -15.20 -4.30
CA TRP A 308 22.33 -15.13 -5.26
C TRP A 308 23.17 -13.87 -5.01
N ASP A 309 24.48 -14.01 -5.02
CA ASP A 309 25.39 -12.89 -5.23
C ASP A 309 25.39 -12.56 -6.72
N ALA A 310 24.92 -11.37 -7.06
CA ALA A 310 24.79 -10.93 -8.44
C ALA A 310 26.13 -10.49 -9.06
N HIS A 311 27.16 -10.19 -8.26
CA HIS A 311 28.47 -9.81 -8.78
C HIS A 311 29.33 -11.04 -9.10
N THR A 312 29.27 -12.07 -8.26
CA THR A 312 30.02 -13.33 -8.49
C THR A 312 29.21 -14.42 -9.19
N ALA A 313 27.98 -14.11 -9.62
CA ALA A 313 27.02 -15.03 -10.24
C ALA A 313 26.88 -16.36 -9.47
N ARG A 314 26.79 -16.28 -8.13
CA ARG A 314 26.88 -17.45 -7.25
C ARG A 314 25.68 -17.61 -6.33
N LEU A 315 25.10 -18.80 -6.31
CA LEU A 315 24.15 -19.22 -5.29
C LEU A 315 24.83 -19.21 -3.91
N LEU A 316 24.38 -18.31 -3.04
CA LEU A 316 24.81 -18.22 -1.64
C LEU A 316 24.03 -19.20 -0.76
N ARG A 317 22.72 -19.34 -1.00
CA ARG A 317 21.84 -20.10 -0.11
C ARG A 317 20.50 -20.47 -0.75
N THR A 318 19.96 -21.63 -0.40
CA THR A 318 18.55 -21.98 -0.62
C THR A 318 17.80 -21.97 0.70
N LEU A 319 16.75 -21.15 0.80
CA LEU A 319 15.80 -21.14 1.90
C LEU A 319 14.63 -22.06 1.53
N ARG A 320 14.14 -22.83 2.51
CA ARG A 320 13.02 -23.76 2.37
C ARG A 320 12.02 -23.53 3.50
N GLY A 321 10.77 -23.97 3.30
CA GLY A 321 9.76 -24.00 4.36
C GLY A 321 8.35 -23.64 3.91
N HIS A 322 8.19 -23.06 2.72
CA HIS A 322 6.89 -23.00 2.04
C HIS A 322 6.55 -24.36 1.41
N SER A 323 5.26 -24.61 1.17
CA SER A 323 4.78 -25.82 0.48
C SER A 323 4.33 -25.57 -0.96
N MET A 324 4.19 -24.31 -1.37
CA MET A 324 3.79 -23.89 -2.72
C MET A 324 4.64 -22.68 -3.18
N ARG A 325 4.55 -22.34 -4.47
CA ARG A 325 5.31 -21.24 -5.11
C ARG A 325 5.39 -19.96 -4.27
N VAL A 326 6.52 -19.27 -4.34
CA VAL A 326 6.77 -18.03 -3.59
C VAL A 326 6.52 -16.83 -4.51
N GLY A 327 5.29 -16.31 -4.50
CA GLY A 327 4.83 -15.25 -5.41
C GLY A 327 5.25 -13.83 -5.03
N ALA A 328 5.64 -13.58 -3.77
CA ALA A 328 6.02 -12.24 -3.31
C ALA A 328 7.21 -12.26 -2.35
N LEU A 329 8.10 -11.27 -2.47
CA LEU A 329 9.31 -11.10 -1.65
C LEU A 329 9.47 -9.64 -1.23
N SER A 330 9.89 -9.40 0.01
CA SER A 330 10.21 -8.06 0.50
C SER A 330 11.28 -8.09 1.60
N TRP A 331 12.31 -7.27 1.45
CA TRP A 331 13.43 -7.18 2.39
C TRP A 331 13.21 -6.11 3.46
N ASN A 332 13.61 -6.42 4.69
CA ASN A 332 13.82 -5.47 5.78
C ASN A 332 15.20 -5.70 6.38
N GLN A 333 16.18 -4.92 5.92
CA GLN A 333 17.60 -5.17 6.18
C GLN A 333 17.96 -6.63 5.83
N HIS A 334 18.40 -7.40 6.81
CA HIS A 334 18.78 -8.82 6.71
C HIS A 334 17.60 -9.80 6.81
N VAL A 335 16.38 -9.34 7.09
CA VAL A 335 15.18 -10.18 7.15
C VAL A 335 14.50 -10.18 5.79
N LEU A 336 14.50 -11.32 5.12
CA LEU A 336 13.69 -11.53 3.92
C LEU A 336 12.30 -12.03 4.33
N SER A 337 11.26 -11.33 3.92
CA SER A 337 9.87 -11.80 4.02
C SER A 337 9.41 -12.40 2.70
N SER A 338 8.77 -13.57 2.76
CA SER A 338 8.28 -14.30 1.60
C SER A 338 6.80 -14.63 1.75
N GLY A 339 6.01 -14.30 0.73
CA GLY A 339 4.60 -14.65 0.60
C GLY A 339 4.41 -15.74 -0.45
N SER A 340 3.54 -16.70 -0.17
CA SER A 340 3.37 -17.90 -1.00
C SER A 340 1.91 -18.18 -1.35
N ARG A 341 1.73 -19.02 -2.37
CA ARG A 341 0.46 -19.69 -2.68
C ARG A 341 -0.01 -20.65 -1.58
N ASP A 342 0.83 -20.97 -0.60
CA ASP A 342 0.46 -21.72 0.61
C ASP A 342 -0.26 -20.87 1.68
N THR A 343 -0.64 -19.62 1.33
CA THR A 343 -1.34 -18.62 2.14
C THR A 343 -0.56 -18.06 3.34
N THR A 344 0.65 -18.59 3.61
CA THR A 344 1.50 -18.10 4.69
C THR A 344 2.50 -17.05 4.22
N ILE A 345 2.95 -16.24 5.17
CA ILE A 345 4.15 -15.41 5.01
C ILE A 345 5.21 -15.94 5.96
N LYS A 346 6.46 -16.05 5.50
CA LYS A 346 7.60 -16.47 6.32
C LYS A 346 8.63 -15.36 6.41
N HIS A 347 9.33 -15.31 7.55
CA HIS A 347 10.46 -14.40 7.75
C HIS A 347 11.73 -15.21 7.89
N HIS A 348 12.75 -14.81 7.12
CA HIS A 348 14.04 -15.47 7.05
C HIS A 348 15.13 -14.48 7.46
N ASP A 349 15.79 -14.67 8.60
CA ASP A 349 17.06 -13.98 8.87
C ASP A 349 18.16 -14.73 8.09
N VAL A 350 18.68 -14.08 7.05
CA VAL A 350 19.59 -14.74 6.12
C VAL A 350 20.99 -14.98 6.69
N ARG A 351 21.29 -14.42 7.88
CA ARG A 351 22.61 -14.50 8.54
C ARG A 351 22.78 -15.72 9.43
N ILE A 352 21.69 -16.28 9.96
CA ILE A 352 21.70 -17.40 10.93
C ILE A 352 21.52 -18.75 10.23
N GLN A 353 22.02 -19.84 10.83
CA GLN A 353 22.04 -21.17 10.19
C GLN A 353 20.64 -21.77 9.95
N GLN A 354 19.68 -21.54 10.85
CA GLN A 354 18.27 -21.87 10.64
C GLN A 354 17.53 -20.56 10.31
N PRO A 355 17.25 -20.26 9.02
CA PRO A 355 16.89 -18.91 8.62
C PRO A 355 15.46 -18.54 9.03
N LEU A 356 14.54 -19.51 9.06
CA LEU A 356 13.13 -19.29 9.36
C LEU A 356 12.92 -18.86 10.82
N ILE A 357 12.67 -17.57 11.04
CA ILE A 357 12.46 -16.97 12.37
C ILE A 357 10.97 -16.77 12.72
N ALA A 358 10.09 -16.73 11.72
CA ALA A 358 8.65 -16.60 11.94
C ALA A 358 7.81 -17.14 10.77
N THR A 359 6.59 -17.59 11.09
CA THR A 359 5.51 -17.81 10.12
C THR A 359 4.29 -17.00 10.54
N LEU A 360 3.71 -16.28 9.59
CA LEU A 360 2.57 -15.38 9.74
C LEU A 360 1.41 -15.98 8.95
N SER A 361 0.27 -16.20 9.63
CA SER A 361 -0.94 -16.74 9.03
C SER A 361 -2.07 -15.73 9.18
N GLY A 362 -2.65 -15.31 8.05
CA GLY A 362 -3.69 -14.28 8.02
C GLY A 362 -4.39 -14.12 6.67
N HIS A 363 -3.82 -14.70 5.61
CA HIS A 363 -4.49 -14.87 4.33
C HIS A 363 -5.02 -16.29 4.15
N ASP A 364 -6.11 -16.39 3.40
CA ASP A 364 -6.82 -17.63 3.10
C ASP A 364 -6.57 -18.09 1.64
N GLN A 365 -5.80 -17.33 0.87
CA GLN A 365 -5.34 -17.62 -0.49
C GLN A 365 -3.92 -17.07 -0.75
N GLU A 366 -3.43 -17.16 -2.00
CA GLU A 366 -2.08 -16.73 -2.40
C GLU A 366 -1.75 -15.27 -2.01
N VAL A 367 -0.60 -15.10 -1.34
CA VAL A 367 -0.06 -13.79 -0.97
C VAL A 367 0.75 -13.24 -2.16
N CYS A 368 0.15 -12.29 -2.87
CA CYS A 368 0.69 -11.71 -4.11
C CYS A 368 1.24 -10.29 -3.95
N GLY A 369 0.78 -9.55 -2.94
CA GLY A 369 1.37 -8.27 -2.52
C GLY A 369 2.17 -8.44 -1.22
N LEU A 370 3.41 -7.94 -1.18
CA LEU A 370 4.22 -7.93 0.05
C LEU A 370 5.18 -6.73 0.05
N ALA A 371 5.08 -5.86 1.05
CA ALA A 371 5.91 -4.65 1.14
C ALA A 371 6.20 -4.23 2.58
N TRP A 372 7.47 -4.15 2.97
CA TRP A 372 7.88 -3.49 4.21
C TRP A 372 7.76 -1.97 4.13
N SER A 373 7.42 -1.34 5.25
CA SER A 373 7.47 0.11 5.40
C SER A 373 8.93 0.60 5.36
N PRO A 374 9.22 1.83 4.86
CA PRO A 374 10.60 2.33 4.67
C PRO A 374 11.43 2.44 5.95
N ASP A 375 10.78 2.38 7.11
CA ASP A 375 11.38 2.41 8.44
C ASP A 375 11.50 1.01 9.10
N GLY A 376 11.10 -0.04 8.40
CA GLY A 376 11.14 -1.43 8.86
C GLY A 376 10.17 -1.80 9.99
N THR A 377 9.24 -0.92 10.41
CA THR A 377 8.39 -1.19 11.59
C THR A 377 7.11 -1.98 11.27
N LYS A 378 6.63 -1.93 10.04
CA LYS A 378 5.40 -2.59 9.60
C LYS A 378 5.60 -3.30 8.27
N LEU A 379 4.90 -4.43 8.13
CA LEU A 379 4.77 -5.14 6.87
C LEU A 379 3.33 -5.00 6.39
N ALA A 380 3.14 -4.74 5.10
CA ALA A 380 1.86 -4.87 4.43
C ALA A 380 1.87 -6.13 3.58
N SER A 381 0.79 -6.89 3.59
CA SER A 381 0.58 -8.02 2.67
C SER A 381 -0.82 -8.00 2.10
N GLY A 382 -0.92 -8.38 0.83
CA GLY A 382 -2.18 -8.44 0.10
C GLY A 382 -2.32 -9.81 -0.56
N GLY A 383 -3.53 -10.37 -0.48
CA GLY A 383 -3.82 -11.72 -0.96
C GLY A 383 -4.86 -11.75 -2.08
N ASN A 384 -4.96 -12.91 -2.74
CA ASN A 384 -6.06 -13.25 -3.64
C ASN A 384 -7.40 -13.52 -2.90
N ASP A 385 -7.38 -13.48 -1.57
CA ASP A 385 -8.56 -13.47 -0.71
C ASP A 385 -9.23 -12.08 -0.61
N ASN A 386 -8.71 -11.09 -1.36
CA ASN A 386 -9.12 -9.69 -1.39
C ASN A 386 -8.77 -8.90 -0.11
N ILE A 387 -7.91 -9.46 0.73
CA ILE A 387 -7.60 -8.90 2.05
C ILE A 387 -6.27 -8.16 2.00
N LEU A 388 -6.19 -7.02 2.69
CA LEU A 388 -4.96 -6.33 3.04
C LEU A 388 -4.67 -6.50 4.54
N CYS A 389 -3.59 -7.19 4.88
CA CYS A 389 -3.13 -7.35 6.25
C CYS A 389 -1.98 -6.37 6.56
N ILE A 390 -2.03 -5.71 7.72
CA ILE A 390 -0.93 -4.91 8.28
C ILE A 390 -0.37 -5.64 9.48
N TRP A 391 0.94 -5.86 9.50
CA TRP A 391 1.67 -6.54 10.57
C TRP A 391 2.64 -5.57 11.24
N ASN A 392 2.88 -5.73 12.53
CA ASN A 392 4.05 -5.12 13.17
C ASN A 392 5.26 -6.04 12.97
N HIS A 393 6.46 -5.47 12.92
CA HIS A 393 7.69 -6.27 13.04
C HIS A 393 7.61 -7.17 14.29
N PRO A 394 7.93 -8.48 14.19
CA PRO A 394 7.93 -9.34 15.36
C PRO A 394 8.93 -8.83 16.40
N SER A 395 8.44 -8.63 17.62
CA SER A 395 9.31 -8.60 18.80
C SER A 395 9.60 -10.04 19.20
N SER A 396 10.86 -10.34 19.52
CA SER A 396 11.58 -11.63 19.57
C SER A 396 10.96 -12.87 20.27
N SER A 397 9.68 -12.90 20.63
CA SER A 397 9.12 -13.89 21.58
C SER A 397 7.68 -14.35 21.31
N SER A 398 7.02 -13.94 20.22
CA SER A 398 5.67 -14.42 19.85
C SER A 398 5.68 -15.40 18.68
N SER A 399 5.35 -16.67 18.94
CA SER A 399 5.27 -17.74 17.91
C SER A 399 4.05 -17.66 16.99
N ASN A 400 3.01 -16.93 17.40
CA ASN A 400 1.81 -16.69 16.59
C ASN A 400 1.63 -15.18 16.38
N ILE A 401 2.18 -14.67 15.29
CA ILE A 401 2.04 -13.27 14.90
C ILE A 401 0.71 -13.10 14.18
N ARG A 402 -0.15 -12.21 14.70
CA ARG A 402 -1.44 -11.84 14.10
C ARG A 402 -1.33 -10.48 13.39
N PRO A 403 -2.13 -10.23 12.35
CA PRO A 403 -2.20 -8.91 11.75
C PRO A 403 -2.79 -7.91 12.76
N VAL A 404 -2.22 -6.71 12.80
CA VAL A 404 -2.71 -5.55 13.56
C VAL A 404 -4.04 -5.06 12.96
N HIS A 405 -4.13 -5.05 11.64
CA HIS A 405 -5.33 -4.71 10.88
C HIS A 405 -5.54 -5.75 9.77
N LYS A 406 -6.76 -6.27 9.62
CA LYS A 406 -7.20 -7.14 8.51
C LYS A 406 -8.29 -6.37 7.74
N LEU A 407 -7.89 -5.71 6.66
CA LEU A 407 -8.67 -4.70 5.93
C LEU A 407 -9.35 -5.34 4.71
N GLN A 408 -10.68 -5.40 4.72
CA GLN A 408 -11.51 -6.12 3.73
C GLN A 408 -12.31 -5.18 2.80
N HIS A 409 -11.74 -4.05 2.41
CA HIS A 409 -12.47 -3.07 1.56
C HIS A 409 -12.23 -3.26 0.06
N HIS A 410 -11.23 -4.04 -0.34
CA HIS A 410 -11.05 -4.41 -1.74
C HIS A 410 -11.97 -5.60 -2.08
N VAL A 411 -12.53 -5.60 -3.28
CA VAL A 411 -13.42 -6.66 -3.81
C VAL A 411 -12.67 -7.62 -4.74
N ALA A 412 -11.34 -7.48 -4.84
CA ALA A 412 -10.46 -8.28 -5.69
C ALA A 412 -9.05 -8.37 -5.08
N ALA A 413 -8.23 -9.26 -5.64
CA ALA A 413 -6.84 -9.50 -5.23
C ALA A 413 -6.01 -8.23 -5.06
N VAL A 414 -5.31 -8.12 -3.93
CA VAL A 414 -4.50 -6.95 -3.57
C VAL A 414 -3.02 -7.24 -3.84
N LYS A 415 -2.57 -6.97 -5.06
CA LYS A 415 -1.14 -7.10 -5.43
C LYS A 415 -0.37 -5.82 -5.16
N ALA A 416 -0.88 -4.71 -5.72
CA ALA A 416 -0.17 -3.45 -5.70
C ALA A 416 -0.15 -2.87 -4.28
N LEU A 417 1.04 -2.72 -3.70
CA LEU A 417 1.27 -2.13 -2.38
C LEU A 417 2.43 -1.15 -2.45
N ALA A 418 2.22 0.08 -1.97
CA ALA A 418 3.26 1.09 -1.93
C ALA A 418 3.17 1.95 -0.68
N TRP A 419 4.20 1.92 0.16
CA TRP A 419 4.30 2.75 1.36
C TRP A 419 4.73 4.18 1.02
N CYS A 420 4.05 5.17 1.59
CA CYS A 420 4.37 6.57 1.35
C CYS A 420 5.72 6.94 2.00
N PRO A 421 6.72 7.42 1.23
CA PRO A 421 8.07 7.62 1.73
C PRO A 421 8.24 8.89 2.58
N TRP A 422 7.27 9.81 2.60
CA TRP A 422 7.28 11.01 3.46
C TRP A 422 6.24 10.99 4.59
N GLU A 423 5.24 10.10 4.53
CA GLU A 423 4.20 9.93 5.56
C GLU A 423 4.19 8.49 6.06
N ARG A 424 4.92 8.23 7.15
CA ARG A 424 5.15 6.92 7.79
C ARG A 424 3.92 6.02 7.92
N HIS A 425 2.75 6.61 8.14
CA HIS A 425 1.52 5.89 8.40
C HIS A 425 0.61 5.74 7.17
N VAL A 426 1.04 6.23 6.00
CA VAL A 426 0.26 6.14 4.76
C VAL A 426 0.73 4.99 3.88
N LEU A 427 -0.21 4.13 3.53
CA LEU A 427 -0.05 3.03 2.57
C LEU A 427 -1.04 3.24 1.43
N ALA A 428 -0.57 3.07 0.19
CA ALA A 428 -1.43 2.88 -0.97
C ALA A 428 -1.55 1.40 -1.29
N SER A 429 -2.77 0.93 -1.59
CA SER A 429 -3.02 -0.39 -2.15
C SER A 429 -3.92 -0.32 -3.37
N GLY A 430 -3.73 -1.26 -4.31
CA GLY A 430 -4.51 -1.38 -5.53
C GLY A 430 -5.21 -2.73 -5.62
N GLY A 431 -6.48 -2.71 -6.05
CA GLY A 431 -7.27 -3.92 -6.28
C GLY A 431 -7.22 -4.40 -7.74
N GLY A 432 -7.34 -5.72 -7.91
CA GLY A 432 -7.49 -6.38 -9.21
C GLY A 432 -8.80 -6.07 -9.95
N THR A 433 -9.06 -6.79 -11.03
CA THR A 433 -10.06 -6.47 -12.08
C THR A 433 -11.50 -6.27 -11.61
N ALA A 434 -11.95 -6.94 -10.54
CA ALA A 434 -13.30 -6.75 -10.00
C ALA A 434 -13.41 -5.50 -9.10
N ASP A 435 -12.31 -5.04 -8.50
CA ASP A 435 -12.26 -3.88 -7.59
C ASP A 435 -11.89 -2.58 -8.30
N ARG A 436 -10.78 -2.57 -9.05
CA ARG A 436 -10.27 -1.43 -9.86
C ARG A 436 -9.93 -0.15 -9.08
N THR A 437 -9.92 -0.19 -7.74
CA THR A 437 -9.67 1.01 -6.93
C THR A 437 -8.23 1.07 -6.41
N ILE A 438 -7.71 2.30 -6.32
CA ILE A 438 -6.60 2.65 -5.44
C ILE A 438 -7.19 3.11 -4.11
N LYS A 439 -6.70 2.57 -3.00
CA LYS A 439 -7.10 2.93 -1.64
C LYS A 439 -5.89 3.45 -0.86
N LEU A 440 -6.07 4.57 -0.18
CA LEU A 440 -5.08 5.18 0.72
C LEU A 440 -5.50 4.92 2.16
N TRP A 441 -4.56 4.49 3.00
CA TRP A 441 -4.84 4.01 4.36
C TRP A 441 -3.98 4.72 5.39
N ASN A 442 -4.55 4.98 6.57
CA ASN A 442 -3.77 5.25 7.77
C ASN A 442 -3.55 3.94 8.53
N VAL A 443 -2.34 3.37 8.43
CA VAL A 443 -2.04 2.05 9.03
C VAL A 443 -1.89 2.07 10.55
N GLN A 444 -1.88 3.26 11.18
CA GLN A 444 -1.88 3.38 12.63
C GLN A 444 -3.30 3.16 13.18
N THR A 445 -4.31 3.76 12.53
CA THR A 445 -5.72 3.65 12.92
C THR A 445 -6.47 2.51 12.22
N GLY A 446 -5.97 2.03 11.08
CA GLY A 446 -6.68 1.10 10.19
C GLY A 446 -7.74 1.76 9.32
N SER A 447 -7.82 3.10 9.31
CA SER A 447 -8.87 3.82 8.58
C SER A 447 -8.52 4.04 7.11
N LEU A 448 -9.51 3.87 6.24
CA LEU A 448 -9.48 4.30 4.84
C LEU A 448 -9.50 5.83 4.78
N LEU A 449 -8.50 6.43 4.14
CA LEU A 449 -8.38 7.87 3.93
C LEU A 449 -9.09 8.30 2.64
N GLN A 450 -8.88 7.56 1.56
CA GLN A 450 -9.43 7.84 0.24
C GLN A 450 -9.56 6.55 -0.57
N SER A 451 -10.57 6.47 -1.45
CA SER A 451 -10.72 5.42 -2.45
C SER A 451 -10.99 6.08 -3.80
N VAL A 452 -10.27 5.65 -4.83
CA VAL A 452 -10.30 6.22 -6.18
C VAL A 452 -10.52 5.08 -7.16
N ASP A 453 -11.62 5.11 -7.92
CA ASP A 453 -11.82 4.17 -9.03
C ASP A 453 -10.92 4.60 -10.21
N THR A 454 -10.14 3.65 -10.73
CA THR A 454 -9.24 3.87 -11.85
C THR A 454 -9.78 3.33 -13.17
N GLY A 455 -10.91 2.61 -13.15
CA GLY A 455 -11.52 2.00 -14.32
C GLY A 455 -10.83 0.73 -14.82
N SER A 456 -9.70 0.32 -14.23
CA SER A 456 -8.94 -0.88 -14.61
C SER A 456 -8.35 -1.59 -13.38
N GLN A 457 -7.91 -2.84 -13.52
CA GLN A 457 -7.10 -3.50 -12.50
C GLN A 457 -5.85 -2.67 -12.16
N VAL A 458 -5.40 -2.69 -10.91
CA VAL A 458 -4.20 -1.98 -10.46
C VAL A 458 -3.11 -3.00 -10.13
N CYS A 459 -2.06 -3.07 -10.96
CA CYS A 459 -1.07 -4.16 -10.89
C CYS A 459 0.14 -3.81 -10.03
N ALA A 460 0.63 -2.57 -10.12
CA ALA A 460 1.71 -2.06 -9.29
C ALA A 460 1.48 -0.58 -8.94
N LEU A 461 2.13 -0.13 -7.87
CA LEU A 461 2.08 1.24 -7.36
C LEU A 461 3.50 1.69 -6.97
N LEU A 462 3.89 2.91 -7.31
CA LEU A 462 5.16 3.52 -6.92
C LEU A 462 4.98 4.99 -6.52
N TRP A 463 5.64 5.44 -5.46
CA TRP A 463 5.59 6.81 -4.98
C TRP A 463 6.76 7.67 -5.52
N ALA A 464 6.43 8.82 -6.11
CA ALA A 464 7.40 9.81 -6.58
C ALA A 464 7.79 10.76 -5.44
N THR A 465 9.03 10.68 -4.95
CA THR A 465 9.49 11.54 -3.84
C THR A 465 9.72 13.01 -4.20
N SER A 466 9.90 13.34 -5.49
CA SER A 466 10.34 14.68 -5.93
C SER A 466 9.24 15.74 -5.96
N ASP A 467 8.02 15.35 -6.35
CA ASP A 467 6.83 16.22 -6.42
C ASP A 467 5.61 15.69 -5.64
N LYS A 468 5.76 14.58 -4.90
CA LYS A 468 4.70 13.90 -4.14
C LYS A 468 3.55 13.43 -5.04
N GLU A 469 3.85 12.45 -5.87
CA GLU A 469 2.88 11.85 -6.79
C GLU A 469 2.84 10.33 -6.58
N LEU A 470 1.76 9.70 -7.00
CA LEU A 470 1.62 8.24 -7.04
C LEU A 470 1.52 7.82 -8.51
N LEU A 471 2.25 6.79 -8.90
CA LEU A 471 2.17 6.17 -10.23
C LEU A 471 1.57 4.78 -10.09
N SER A 472 0.56 4.46 -10.89
CA SER A 472 -0.08 3.13 -10.95
C SER A 472 0.03 2.54 -12.35
N SER A 473 0.19 1.22 -12.44
CA SER A 473 0.03 0.48 -13.70
C SER A 473 -1.31 -0.22 -13.77
N HIS A 474 -1.83 -0.29 -15.01
CA HIS A 474 -3.14 -0.82 -15.31
C HIS A 474 -3.10 -1.95 -16.34
N GLY A 475 -4.19 -2.72 -16.38
CA GLY A 475 -4.44 -3.72 -17.40
C GLY A 475 -5.53 -3.27 -18.36
N TYR A 476 -6.40 -4.22 -18.70
CA TYR A 476 -7.53 -3.99 -19.60
C TYR A 476 -8.41 -2.81 -19.13
N ALA A 477 -8.87 -1.90 -19.99
CA ALA A 477 -8.73 -1.91 -21.45
C ALA A 477 -7.52 -1.13 -22.01
N GLN A 478 -6.98 -0.15 -21.27
CA GLN A 478 -6.01 0.81 -21.83
C GLN A 478 -4.53 0.38 -21.69
N ASN A 479 -4.23 -0.57 -20.79
CA ASN A 479 -2.86 -1.05 -20.51
C ASN A 479 -1.88 0.10 -20.19
N GLU A 480 -2.38 1.13 -19.53
CA GLU A 480 -1.68 2.39 -19.30
C GLU A 480 -0.97 2.47 -17.94
N LEU A 481 -0.11 3.47 -17.77
CA LEU A 481 0.29 3.95 -16.45
C LEU A 481 -0.40 5.29 -16.18
N CYS A 482 -0.96 5.45 -14.98
CA CYS A 482 -1.58 6.70 -14.53
C CYS A 482 -0.73 7.36 -13.44
N LEU A 483 -0.40 8.64 -13.63
CA LEU A 483 0.22 9.48 -12.62
C LEU A 483 -0.86 10.31 -11.90
N TRP A 484 -0.82 10.32 -10.57
CA TRP A 484 -1.79 10.97 -9.68
C TRP A 484 -1.09 11.97 -8.76
N GLU A 485 -1.66 13.16 -8.58
CA GLU A 485 -1.18 14.14 -7.58
C GLU A 485 -1.56 13.69 -6.16
N TYR A 486 -0.66 13.72 -5.19
CA TYR A 486 -0.99 13.47 -3.78
C TYR A 486 -1.03 14.77 -2.97
N PRO A 487 -2.04 15.01 -2.12
CA PRO A 487 -3.09 14.08 -1.67
C PRO A 487 -4.44 14.23 -2.40
N SER A 488 -4.52 15.02 -3.48
CA SER A 488 -5.79 15.25 -4.18
C SER A 488 -6.30 13.99 -4.90
N MET A 489 -5.38 13.11 -5.32
CA MET A 489 -5.58 11.99 -6.23
C MET A 489 -6.25 12.39 -7.56
N VAL A 490 -5.95 13.60 -8.04
CA VAL A 490 -6.32 14.03 -9.39
C VAL A 490 -5.35 13.37 -10.38
N LYS A 491 -5.89 12.77 -11.45
CA LYS A 491 -5.07 12.19 -12.52
C LYS A 491 -4.33 13.32 -13.26
N ILE A 492 -3.00 13.30 -13.24
CA ILE A 492 -2.13 14.27 -13.92
C ILE A 492 -1.93 13.87 -15.38
N LYS A 493 -1.61 12.59 -15.61
CA LYS A 493 -1.18 12.10 -16.92
C LYS A 493 -1.45 10.60 -17.08
N GLU A 494 -1.90 10.25 -18.28
CA GLU A 494 -2.00 8.89 -18.80
C GLU A 494 -0.79 8.63 -19.72
N LEU A 495 -0.17 7.47 -19.56
CA LEU A 495 0.99 6.99 -20.30
C LEU A 495 0.62 5.68 -20.98
N THR A 496 0.24 5.80 -22.26
CA THR A 496 -0.19 4.69 -23.10
C THR A 496 0.98 4.12 -23.90
N GLY A 497 0.93 2.83 -24.22
CA GLY A 497 1.89 2.24 -25.15
C GLY A 497 1.92 0.72 -25.16
N HIS A 498 1.75 0.08 -24.00
CA HIS A 498 1.69 -1.38 -23.92
C HIS A 498 0.45 -1.92 -24.65
N THR A 499 0.61 -3.03 -25.37
CA THR A 499 -0.49 -3.63 -26.15
C THR A 499 -1.29 -4.67 -25.35
N ALA A 500 -0.70 -5.19 -24.28
CA ALA A 500 -1.34 -6.07 -23.30
C ALA A 500 -1.10 -5.56 -21.87
N ARG A 501 -1.76 -6.19 -20.87
CA ARG A 501 -1.82 -5.68 -19.49
C ARG A 501 -0.44 -5.52 -18.86
N VAL A 502 -0.21 -4.41 -18.14
CA VAL A 502 1.01 -4.22 -17.36
C VAL A 502 0.95 -5.10 -16.12
N LEU A 503 2.05 -5.79 -15.80
CA LEU A 503 2.13 -6.79 -14.72
C LEU A 503 2.98 -6.33 -13.54
N HIS A 504 4.07 -5.61 -13.82
CA HIS A 504 5.07 -5.20 -12.84
C HIS A 504 5.58 -3.77 -13.11
N MET A 505 6.03 -3.09 -12.07
CA MET A 505 6.76 -1.83 -12.16
C MET A 505 7.95 -1.84 -11.20
N ALA A 506 9.06 -1.22 -11.60
CA ALA A 506 10.16 -0.90 -10.69
C ALA A 506 10.67 0.53 -10.95
N ALA A 507 11.11 1.22 -9.89
CA ALA A 507 11.73 2.54 -9.99
C ALA A 507 13.25 2.39 -10.02
N ALA A 508 13.92 3.15 -10.87
CA ALA A 508 15.37 3.23 -10.90
C ALA A 508 15.92 3.97 -9.66
N PRO A 509 17.20 3.74 -9.30
CA PRO A 509 17.85 4.43 -8.17
C PRO A 509 17.91 5.96 -8.32
N ASP A 510 17.84 6.46 -9.57
CA ASP A 510 17.80 7.89 -9.89
C ASP A 510 16.51 8.59 -9.41
N LYS A 511 15.45 7.83 -9.12
CA LYS A 511 14.08 8.31 -8.79
C LYS A 511 13.45 9.18 -9.88
N MET A 512 13.89 9.01 -11.12
CA MET A 512 13.44 9.65 -12.36
C MET A 512 12.74 8.65 -13.25
N THR A 513 13.42 7.52 -13.45
CA THR A 513 13.06 6.50 -14.41
C THR A 513 12.24 5.41 -13.73
N VAL A 514 11.16 4.99 -14.39
CA VAL A 514 10.37 3.82 -14.02
C VAL A 514 10.39 2.85 -15.18
N VAL A 515 10.53 1.56 -14.90
CA VAL A 515 10.29 0.49 -15.87
C VAL A 515 8.94 -0.15 -15.59
N SER A 516 8.17 -0.45 -16.63
CA SER A 516 6.99 -1.32 -16.59
C SER A 516 7.21 -2.55 -17.46
N GLY A 517 6.92 -3.72 -16.90
CA GLY A 517 6.87 -4.98 -17.63
C GLY A 517 5.42 -5.43 -17.80
N ALA A 518 5.07 -5.87 -19.00
CA ALA A 518 3.70 -6.21 -19.38
C ALA A 518 3.63 -7.53 -20.14
N ALA A 519 2.41 -8.07 -20.26
CA ALA A 519 2.10 -9.27 -21.03
C ALA A 519 2.28 -9.12 -22.55
N ASP A 520 2.82 -7.99 -23.02
CA ASP A 520 3.22 -7.79 -24.42
C ASP A 520 4.69 -8.19 -24.68
N GLU A 521 5.31 -8.87 -23.71
CA GLU A 521 6.71 -9.28 -23.73
C GLU A 521 7.67 -8.09 -23.92
N THR A 522 7.30 -6.90 -23.42
CA THR A 522 8.16 -5.70 -23.41
C THR A 522 8.36 -5.11 -22.01
N LEU A 523 9.57 -4.58 -21.79
CA LEU A 523 9.90 -3.67 -20.70
C LEU A 523 10.00 -2.25 -21.25
N ARG A 524 9.19 -1.33 -20.73
CA ARG A 524 9.17 0.07 -21.18
C ARG A 524 9.69 0.98 -20.08
N PHE A 525 10.63 1.85 -20.45
CA PHE A 525 11.26 2.81 -19.55
C PHE A 525 10.63 4.18 -19.74
N TRP A 526 10.32 4.84 -18.64
CA TRP A 526 9.59 6.10 -18.63
C TRP A 526 10.30 7.08 -17.69
N ASN A 527 10.73 8.23 -18.22
CA ASN A 527 11.28 9.32 -17.41
C ASN A 527 10.13 10.24 -16.98
N ILE A 528 9.45 9.88 -15.87
CA ILE A 528 8.16 10.48 -15.46
C ILE A 528 8.35 11.54 -14.38
N PHE A 529 9.24 11.25 -13.42
CA PHE A 529 9.38 12.03 -12.20
C PHE A 529 10.30 13.22 -12.42
N ALA A 530 10.10 14.31 -11.66
CA ALA A 530 10.95 15.49 -11.77
C ALA A 530 12.33 15.26 -11.11
N PRO A 531 13.40 15.91 -11.62
CA PRO A 531 14.71 15.86 -10.99
C PRO A 531 14.61 16.30 -9.52
N PRO A 532 15.29 15.61 -8.58
CA PRO A 532 15.26 16.00 -7.19
C PRO A 532 15.74 17.45 -7.08
N LYS A 533 14.84 18.32 -6.63
CA LYS A 533 15.11 19.76 -6.54
C LYS A 533 16.40 19.94 -5.71
N PRO A 534 17.45 20.60 -6.24
CA PRO A 534 18.69 20.75 -5.51
C PRO A 534 18.35 21.48 -4.21
N THR A 535 18.54 20.80 -3.08
CA THR A 535 18.37 21.41 -1.78
C THR A 535 19.36 22.55 -1.73
N LYS A 536 18.85 23.80 -1.74
CA LYS A 536 19.68 24.96 -1.47
C LYS A 536 20.28 24.71 -0.09
N LYS A 537 21.56 24.32 -0.05
CA LYS A 537 22.36 24.33 1.16
C LYS A 537 22.32 25.77 1.65
N THR A 538 21.42 26.05 2.59
CA THR A 538 21.54 27.21 3.46
C THR A 538 22.89 27.05 4.12
N LYS A 539 23.89 27.79 3.63
CA LYS A 539 25.15 27.94 4.33
C LYS A 539 24.77 28.38 5.74
N SER A 540 24.96 27.52 6.73
CA SER A 540 24.83 27.94 8.11
C SER A 540 25.86 29.05 8.32
N ALA A 541 25.40 30.22 8.78
CA ALA A 541 26.27 31.34 9.10
C ALA A 541 26.98 31.06 10.44
N ALA A 542 27.75 29.97 10.49
CA ALA A 542 28.44 29.44 11.65
C ALA A 542 29.90 29.05 11.35
N ALA A 543 30.37 29.31 10.12
CA ALA A 543 31.74 29.02 9.66
C ALA A 543 32.48 30.31 9.22
N ALA A 544 32.21 31.42 9.92
CA ALA A 544 32.75 32.75 9.61
C ALA A 544 33.11 33.54 10.90
N LEU A 545 33.73 32.86 11.86
CA LEU A 545 34.18 33.45 13.13
C LEU A 545 35.55 32.96 13.61
N TRP A 546 36.19 32.03 12.90
CA TRP A 546 37.49 31.43 13.24
C TRP A 546 38.45 31.61 12.05
N ASP A 547 38.78 32.86 11.76
CA ASP A 547 39.89 33.21 10.87
C ASP A 547 40.40 34.61 11.25
N ASP A 548 41.13 34.68 12.37
CA ASP A 548 42.03 35.79 12.65
C ASP A 548 43.38 35.25 13.14
N LYS A 549 44.43 36.01 12.85
CA LYS A 549 45.81 35.49 12.70
C LYS A 549 46.58 35.45 14.01
N ASP A 550 47.47 34.46 14.13
CA ASP A 550 48.78 34.67 14.76
C ASP A 550 49.83 33.68 14.20
N PRO A 551 50.97 34.12 13.63
CA PRO A 551 51.88 33.26 12.89
C PRO A 551 53.21 32.93 13.61
N HIS A 552 53.18 32.42 14.85
CA HIS A 552 54.41 31.97 15.54
C HIS A 552 54.21 30.76 16.49
N HIS A 553 54.44 29.53 16.00
CA HIS A 553 55.45 28.65 16.63
C HIS A 553 55.89 27.46 15.74
N SER A 554 57.09 26.99 16.05
CA SER A 554 57.88 25.98 15.35
C SER A 554 57.39 24.53 15.47
N THR A 555 57.39 23.84 14.33
CA THR A 555 57.81 22.44 14.11
C THR A 555 57.82 21.46 15.30
N HIS A 556 57.03 20.40 15.22
CA HIS A 556 57.49 19.05 15.58
C HIS A 556 56.95 18.00 14.61
N ARG A 557 57.86 17.21 14.02
CA ARG A 557 57.52 16.03 13.20
C ARG A 557 57.06 14.89 14.10
N LEU A 558 56.06 14.13 13.67
CA LEU A 558 55.93 12.72 14.01
C LEU A 558 55.71 11.90 12.73
N HIS A 559 56.49 10.82 12.61
CA HIS A 559 56.46 9.89 11.47
C HIS A 559 55.36 8.81 11.66
N PRO A 560 54.93 8.13 10.58
CA PRO A 560 53.88 7.12 10.67
C PRO A 560 54.38 5.85 11.37
N PHE A 561 53.52 5.23 12.18
CA PHE A 561 53.79 3.91 12.78
C PHE A 561 53.44 2.79 11.80
N THR A 562 54.45 1.98 11.48
CA THR A 562 54.31 0.68 10.80
C THR A 562 53.78 -0.39 11.74
N ALA A 563 53.23 -1.47 11.17
CA ALA A 563 52.61 -2.58 11.89
C ALA A 563 53.60 -3.53 12.59
N ILE A 564 53.03 -4.43 13.42
CA ILE A 564 53.44 -5.75 13.95
C ILE A 564 53.02 -5.78 15.44
N ARG A 565 52.04 -6.58 15.85
CA ARG A 565 52.09 -8.06 15.87
C ARG A 565 50.70 -8.68 16.00
#